data_AF-A0A7X6TFR6-F1
#
_entry.id   AF-A0A7X6TFR6-F1
#
_cell.length_a   1.000
_cell.length_b   1.000
_cell.length_c   1.000
_cell.angle_alpha   90.00
_cell.angle_beta   90.00
_cell.angle_gamma   90.00
#
_symmetry.space_group_name_H-M   'P 1'
#
loop_
_entity.id
_entity.type
_entity.pdbx_description
1 polymer ?
#
loop_
_entity_poly.entity_id
_entity_poly.type
_entity_poly.pdbx_seq_one_letter_code
_entity_poly.pdbx_strand_id
1 'polypeptide(L)'
;MKKSTIIIILSVLVMVPMFLLTMSIRENKAEQQTINAVPAIPDGETRASEWGKHYPRQYDTYMQTRKSDELGDVLKEDPNIVILWAGYAFSKDYNKPRGHYYALEDNINTLRTGAPVDAVTGPQPTACWTCKSPDVPRVFKRDG
;
A
#
# COMPACT_ATOMS: atom_id res chain seq x y z
N MET A 1 -27.14 14.08 53.29
CA MET A 1 -26.68 14.99 52.22
C MET A 1 -27.80 15.97 51.89
N LYS A 2 -27.54 17.27 51.74
CA LYS A 2 -28.59 18.25 51.38
C LYS A 2 -29.10 17.91 49.97
N LYS A 3 -30.41 17.98 49.72
CA LYS A 3 -31.03 17.69 48.40
C LYS A 3 -30.34 18.46 47.26
N SER A 4 -29.84 19.67 47.52
CA SER A 4 -29.07 20.45 46.54
C SER A 4 -27.75 19.80 46.13
N THR A 5 -27.04 19.14 47.05
CA THR A 5 -25.77 18.46 46.76
C THR A 5 -25.98 17.26 45.82
N ILE A 6 -27.08 16.52 45.99
CA ILE A 6 -27.43 15.38 45.13
C ILE A 6 -27.75 15.85 43.71
N ILE A 7 -28.51 16.95 43.57
CA ILE A 7 -28.86 17.54 42.26
C ILE A 7 -27.61 18.03 41.52
N ILE A 8 -26.67 18.66 42.22
CA ILE A 8 -25.41 19.14 41.62
C ILE A 8 -24.54 17.98 41.13
N ILE A 9 -24.42 16.90 41.91
CA ILE A 9 -23.63 15.72 41.50
C ILE A 9 -24.23 15.08 40.24
N LEU A 10 -25.55 14.94 40.18
CA LEU A 10 -26.27 14.36 39.04
C LEU A 10 -26.13 15.23 37.77
N SER A 11 -26.17 16.56 37.90
CA SER A 11 -26.01 17.44 36.74
C SER A 11 -24.58 17.41 36.19
N VAL A 12 -23.56 17.39 37.06
CA VAL A 12 -22.15 17.25 36.65
C VAL A 12 -21.90 15.90 35.97
N LEU A 13 -22.50 14.82 36.47
CA LEU A 13 -22.42 13.48 35.89
C LEU A 13 -22.93 13.39 34.45
N VAL A 14 -23.89 14.22 34.07
CA VAL A 14 -24.41 14.29 32.69
C VAL A 14 -23.62 15.30 31.84
N MET A 15 -23.27 16.46 32.41
CA MET A 15 -22.58 17.52 31.66
C MET A 15 -21.16 17.12 31.24
N VAL A 16 -20.41 16.40 32.08
CA VAL A 16 -19.04 15.99 31.76
C VAL A 16 -18.96 15.07 30.52
N PRO A 17 -19.70 13.94 30.44
CA PRO A 17 -19.69 13.10 29.23
C PRO A 17 -20.27 13.82 28.01
N MET A 18 -21.30 14.68 28.20
CA MET A 18 -21.82 15.50 27.10
C MET A 18 -20.75 16.45 26.53
N PHE A 19 -19.97 17.10 27.41
CA PHE A 19 -18.85 17.96 27.01
C PHE A 19 -17.76 17.18 26.26
N LEU A 20 -17.33 16.03 26.78
CA LEU A 20 -16.34 15.16 26.13
C LEU A 20 -16.81 14.70 24.75
N LEU A 21 -18.08 14.32 24.62
CA LEU A 21 -18.68 13.94 23.35
C LEU A 21 -18.66 15.12 22.35
N THR A 22 -19.02 16.33 22.79
CA THR A 22 -18.96 17.52 21.92
C THR A 22 -17.54 17.85 21.46
N MET A 23 -16.52 17.67 22.32
CA MET A 23 -15.12 17.85 21.91
C MET A 23 -14.73 16.81 20.85
N SER A 24 -15.04 15.53 21.08
CA SER A 24 -14.76 14.46 20.12
C SER A 24 -15.45 14.69 18.76
N ILE A 25 -16.71 15.14 18.75
CA ILE A 25 -17.43 15.46 17.50
C ILE A 25 -16.73 16.62 16.77
N ARG A 26 -16.27 17.64 17.50
CA ARG A 26 -15.58 18.78 16.88
C ARG A 26 -14.24 18.36 16.27
N GLU A 27 -13.45 17.55 16.96
CA GLU A 27 -12.21 16.97 16.43
C GLU A 27 -12.46 16.14 15.18
N ASN A 28 -13.40 15.18 15.24
CA ASN A 28 -13.77 14.35 14.10
C ASN A 28 -14.28 15.18 12.91
N LYS A 29 -15.05 16.25 13.16
CA LYS A 29 -15.50 17.16 12.08
C LYS A 29 -14.35 17.97 11.49
N ALA A 30 -13.40 18.42 12.29
CA ALA A 30 -12.22 19.13 11.81
C ALA A 30 -11.32 18.21 10.96
N GLU A 31 -11.12 16.96 11.40
CA GLU A 31 -10.43 15.92 10.63
C GLU A 31 -11.18 15.58 9.32
N GLN A 32 -12.51 15.51 9.37
CA GLN A 32 -13.31 15.29 8.15
C GLN A 32 -13.17 16.44 7.14
N GLN A 33 -13.08 17.69 7.62
CA GLN A 33 -12.87 18.86 6.76
C GLN A 33 -11.49 18.84 6.08
N THR A 34 -10.44 18.39 6.78
CA THR A 34 -9.11 18.27 6.18
C THR A 34 -9.03 17.10 5.20
N ILE A 35 -9.68 15.97 5.48
CA ILE A 35 -9.76 14.80 4.58
C ILE A 35 -10.54 15.13 3.29
N ASN A 36 -11.62 15.93 3.40
CA ASN A 36 -12.47 16.28 2.24
C ASN A 36 -11.85 17.36 1.34
N ALA A 37 -10.81 18.06 1.80
CA ALA A 37 -10.11 19.03 0.98
C ALA A 37 -9.28 18.29 -0.08
N VAL A 38 -9.33 18.73 -1.35
CA VAL A 38 -8.47 18.18 -2.39
C VAL A 38 -7.03 18.61 -2.10
N PRO A 39 -6.11 17.68 -1.79
CA PRO A 39 -4.73 18.03 -1.49
C PRO A 39 -4.00 18.48 -2.75
N ALA A 40 -3.10 19.47 -2.59
CA ALA A 40 -2.23 19.93 -3.65
C ALA A 40 -1.05 18.95 -3.82
N ILE A 41 -1.29 17.83 -4.49
CA ILE A 41 -0.26 16.84 -4.84
C ILE A 41 0.23 17.17 -6.26
N PRO A 42 1.55 17.25 -6.50
CA PRO A 42 2.09 17.44 -7.85
C PRO A 42 1.60 16.35 -8.81
N ASP A 43 1.28 16.76 -10.03
CA ASP A 43 0.95 15.84 -11.10
C ASP A 43 2.13 14.88 -11.37
N GLY A 44 1.85 13.58 -11.38
CA GLY A 44 2.87 12.54 -11.54
C GLY A 44 3.64 12.17 -10.26
N GLU A 45 3.19 12.51 -9.06
CA GLU A 45 3.78 12.01 -7.81
C GLU A 45 3.53 10.50 -7.64
N THR A 46 4.59 9.70 -7.73
CA THR A 46 4.55 8.23 -7.72
C THR A 46 4.79 7.62 -6.34
N ARG A 47 5.30 8.40 -5.38
CA ARG A 47 5.61 7.89 -4.04
C ARG A 47 4.36 7.82 -3.19
N ALA A 48 3.91 6.61 -2.88
CA ALA A 48 2.73 6.37 -2.04
C ALA A 48 2.78 7.10 -0.68
N SER A 49 3.97 7.32 -0.11
CA SER A 49 4.15 8.04 1.16
C SER A 49 3.70 9.51 1.11
N GLU A 50 3.81 10.17 -0.05
CA GLU A 50 3.35 11.55 -0.22
C GLU A 50 1.83 11.63 -0.21
N TRP A 51 1.17 10.64 -0.83
CA TRP A 51 -0.28 10.49 -0.77
C TRP A 51 -0.75 10.15 0.66
N GLY A 52 0.03 9.37 1.41
CA GLY A 52 -0.29 9.01 2.80
C GLY A 52 -0.34 10.18 3.78
N LYS A 53 0.28 11.32 3.47
CA LYS A 53 0.16 12.56 4.26
C LYS A 53 -1.25 13.15 4.23
N HIS A 54 -2.01 12.84 3.18
CA HIS A 54 -3.36 13.37 2.94
C HIS A 54 -4.44 12.30 3.06
N TYR A 55 -4.10 11.04 2.76
CA TYR A 55 -5.01 9.90 2.77
C TYR A 55 -4.50 8.78 3.69
N PRO A 56 -4.38 9.03 5.01
CA PRO A 56 -3.73 8.11 5.94
C PRO A 56 -4.42 6.75 6.00
N ARG A 57 -5.77 6.72 6.00
CA ARG A 57 -6.55 5.47 6.04
C ARG A 57 -6.26 4.58 4.83
N GLN A 58 -6.27 5.15 3.63
CA GLN A 58 -6.02 4.42 2.39
C GLN A 58 -4.57 3.94 2.34
N TYR A 59 -3.63 4.81 2.68
CA TYR A 59 -2.21 4.46 2.76
C TYR A 59 -1.95 3.33 3.77
N ASP A 60 -2.54 3.40 4.95
CA ASP A 60 -2.41 2.37 5.97
C ASP A 60 -2.94 1.03 5.48
N THR A 61 -4.11 1.00 4.82
CA THR A 61 -4.64 -0.24 4.24
C THR A 61 -3.79 -0.77 3.08
N TYR A 62 -3.22 0.10 2.25
CA TYR A 62 -2.27 -0.30 1.21
C TYR A 62 -1.01 -0.94 1.80
N MET A 63 -0.45 -0.33 2.85
CA MET A 63 0.74 -0.83 3.54
C MET A 63 0.50 -2.16 4.25
N GLN A 64 -0.74 -2.53 4.54
CA GLN A 64 -1.05 -3.86 5.10
C GLN A 64 -0.76 -5.00 4.13
N THR A 65 -0.62 -4.75 2.82
CA THR A 65 -0.21 -5.78 1.85
C THR A 65 1.16 -6.37 2.15
N ARG A 66 2.03 -5.66 2.90
CA ARG A 66 3.30 -6.22 3.41
C ARG A 66 3.14 -7.43 4.33
N LYS A 67 1.94 -7.66 4.89
CA LYS A 67 1.64 -8.83 5.73
C LYS A 67 1.46 -10.10 4.91
N SER A 68 1.22 -9.98 3.60
CA SER A 68 1.22 -11.09 2.66
C SER A 68 2.64 -11.23 2.11
N ASP A 69 3.55 -11.77 2.94
CA ASP A 69 4.98 -11.86 2.67
C ASP A 69 5.44 -13.27 2.25
N GLU A 70 4.61 -14.29 2.47
CA GLU A 70 4.85 -15.66 2.07
C GLU A 70 5.18 -15.79 0.58
N LEU A 71 6.33 -16.41 0.29
CA LEU A 71 6.79 -16.68 -1.07
C LEU A 71 6.76 -18.19 -1.32
N GLY A 72 5.66 -18.66 -1.93
CA GLY A 72 5.48 -20.08 -2.27
C GLY A 72 6.11 -20.42 -3.61
N ASP A 73 7.11 -21.30 -3.62
CA ASP A 73 7.78 -21.80 -4.83
C ASP A 73 6.91 -22.83 -5.55
N VAL A 74 6.35 -22.45 -6.70
CA VAL A 74 5.46 -23.31 -7.49
C VAL A 74 6.23 -24.44 -8.17
N LEU A 75 7.48 -24.21 -8.55
CA LEU A 75 8.30 -25.24 -9.22
C LEU A 75 8.70 -26.34 -8.25
N LYS A 76 8.89 -25.99 -6.97
CA LYS A 76 9.10 -26.97 -5.90
C LYS A 76 7.84 -27.74 -5.54
N GLU A 77 6.68 -27.08 -5.57
CA GLU A 77 5.38 -27.72 -5.29
C GLU A 77 4.94 -28.68 -6.41
N ASP A 78 5.12 -28.29 -7.69
CA ASP A 78 4.83 -29.13 -8.85
C ASP A 78 5.98 -29.08 -9.88
N PRO A 79 6.94 -30.03 -9.79
CA PRO A 79 8.07 -30.10 -10.71
C PRO A 79 7.71 -30.35 -12.18
N ASN A 80 6.49 -30.82 -12.50
CA ASN A 80 6.09 -31.02 -13.90
C ASN A 80 6.01 -29.68 -14.66
N ILE A 81 5.79 -28.59 -13.94
CA ILE A 81 5.76 -27.24 -14.50
C ILE A 81 7.13 -26.84 -15.08
N VAL A 82 8.22 -27.33 -14.50
CA VAL A 82 9.58 -27.13 -15.05
C VAL A 82 9.69 -27.75 -16.44
N ILE A 83 9.14 -28.95 -16.63
CA ILE A 83 9.13 -29.64 -17.92
C ILE A 83 8.20 -28.94 -18.91
N LEU A 84 7.01 -28.52 -18.46
CA LEU A 84 6.05 -27.78 -19.28
C LEU A 84 6.65 -26.49 -19.86
N TRP A 85 7.48 -25.79 -19.09
CA TRP A 85 8.13 -24.55 -19.50
C TRP A 85 9.59 -24.73 -19.92
N ALA A 86 10.00 -25.94 -20.26
CA ALA A 86 11.36 -26.22 -20.71
C ALA A 86 11.73 -25.29 -21.89
N GLY A 87 12.87 -24.59 -21.76
CA GLY A 87 13.32 -23.58 -22.72
C GLY A 87 12.78 -22.16 -22.49
N TYR A 88 11.92 -21.95 -21.49
CA TYR A 88 11.36 -20.65 -21.14
C TYR A 88 11.77 -20.20 -19.73
N ALA A 89 11.82 -18.87 -19.49
CA ALA A 89 12.33 -18.29 -18.24
C ALA A 89 11.56 -18.78 -16.99
N PHE A 90 10.27 -19.10 -17.14
CA PHE A 90 9.44 -19.59 -16.04
C PHE A 90 9.84 -20.98 -15.52
N SER A 91 10.61 -21.77 -16.29
CA SER A 91 11.20 -23.02 -15.77
C SER A 91 12.33 -22.80 -14.76
N LYS A 92 12.83 -21.56 -14.63
CA LYS A 92 13.92 -21.21 -13.70
C LYS A 92 13.41 -20.75 -12.35
N ASP A 93 12.35 -19.95 -12.35
CA ASP A 93 11.77 -19.36 -11.14
C ASP A 93 10.32 -18.92 -11.40
N TYR A 94 9.42 -19.47 -10.61
CA TYR A 94 8.00 -19.16 -10.63
C TYR A 94 7.41 -19.37 -9.25
N ASN A 95 6.97 -18.26 -8.65
CA ASN A 95 6.44 -18.22 -7.28
C ASN A 95 4.98 -17.77 -7.31
N LYS A 96 4.24 -18.15 -6.27
CA LYS A 96 2.89 -17.63 -6.02
C LYS A 96 2.93 -16.11 -5.82
N PRO A 97 1.86 -15.40 -6.22
CA PRO A 97 1.78 -13.97 -5.96
C PRO A 97 1.70 -13.71 -4.45
N ARG A 98 2.30 -12.59 -4.03
CA ARG A 98 2.19 -12.07 -2.67
C ARG A 98 1.78 -10.59 -2.70
N GLY A 99 1.84 -9.90 -1.56
CA GLY A 99 1.31 -8.55 -1.44
C GLY A 99 1.92 -7.53 -2.42
N HIS A 100 1.12 -6.58 -2.91
CA HIS A 100 1.57 -5.53 -3.84
C HIS A 100 2.79 -4.74 -3.34
N TYR A 101 2.98 -4.65 -2.02
CA TYR A 101 4.19 -4.09 -1.41
C TYR A 101 5.50 -4.67 -1.98
N TYR A 102 5.48 -5.95 -2.37
CA TYR A 102 6.65 -6.67 -2.89
C TYR A 102 6.71 -6.70 -4.42
N ALA A 103 5.73 -6.15 -5.15
CA ALA A 103 5.63 -6.34 -6.59
C ALA A 103 6.90 -5.92 -7.35
N LEU A 104 7.49 -4.77 -7.00
CA LEU A 104 8.71 -4.28 -7.62
C LEU A 104 9.93 -5.14 -7.24
N GLU A 105 10.04 -5.47 -5.97
CA GLU A 105 11.13 -6.28 -5.41
C GLU A 105 11.13 -7.71 -6.00
N ASP A 106 9.97 -8.33 -6.14
CA ASP A 106 9.82 -9.67 -6.73
C ASP A 106 10.13 -9.66 -8.23
N ASN A 107 9.85 -8.55 -8.93
CA ASN A 107 10.26 -8.38 -10.31
C ASN A 107 11.79 -8.28 -10.46
N ILE A 108 12.47 -7.70 -9.47
CA ILE A 108 13.93 -7.60 -9.44
C ILE A 108 14.56 -8.94 -9.07
N ASN A 109 14.03 -9.60 -8.03
CA ASN A 109 14.64 -10.80 -7.45
C ASN A 109 14.43 -12.07 -8.26
N THR A 110 13.42 -12.10 -9.14
CA THR A 110 13.12 -13.32 -9.88
C THR A 110 14.24 -13.72 -10.83
N LEU A 111 14.57 -15.01 -10.92
CA LEU A 111 15.58 -15.50 -11.87
C LEU A 111 15.16 -15.29 -13.33
N ARG A 112 13.89 -14.94 -13.59
CA ARG A 112 13.39 -14.63 -14.93
C ARG A 112 13.99 -13.35 -15.51
N THR A 113 14.23 -12.33 -14.68
CA THR A 113 14.85 -11.06 -15.11
C THR A 113 16.37 -11.15 -15.15
N GLY A 114 16.96 -12.20 -14.58
CA GLY A 114 18.39 -12.51 -14.70
C GLY A 114 19.27 -11.53 -13.93
N ALA A 115 20.50 -11.34 -14.41
CA ALA A 115 21.50 -10.47 -13.79
C ALA A 115 22.10 -9.53 -14.87
N PRO A 116 21.38 -8.46 -15.27
CA PRO A 116 21.93 -7.47 -16.19
C PRO A 116 23.17 -6.79 -15.56
N VAL A 117 24.15 -6.44 -16.38
CA VAL A 117 25.38 -5.76 -15.94
C VAL A 117 25.43 -4.29 -16.35
N ASP A 118 24.52 -3.89 -17.24
CA ASP A 118 24.34 -2.52 -17.73
C ASP A 118 22.89 -2.32 -18.23
N ALA A 119 22.62 -1.17 -18.85
CA ALA A 119 21.28 -0.81 -19.33
C ALA A 119 20.84 -1.50 -20.65
N VAL A 120 21.74 -2.23 -21.32
CA VAL A 120 21.49 -2.86 -22.63
C VAL A 120 21.60 -4.38 -22.61
N THR A 121 22.03 -4.94 -21.49
CA THR A 121 22.09 -6.38 -21.22
C THR A 121 20.88 -6.84 -20.39
N GLY A 122 20.67 -8.17 -20.36
CA GLY A 122 19.58 -8.80 -19.63
C GLY A 122 18.61 -9.56 -20.56
N PRO A 123 17.95 -10.62 -20.06
CA PRO A 123 17.09 -11.47 -20.87
C PRO A 123 15.69 -10.88 -21.14
N GLN A 124 15.24 -9.90 -20.34
CA GLN A 124 13.86 -9.39 -20.40
C GLN A 124 13.81 -7.94 -20.92
N PRO A 125 12.77 -7.57 -21.68
CA PRO A 125 12.56 -6.20 -22.12
C PRO A 125 12.01 -5.31 -21.01
N THR A 126 11.97 -4.00 -21.25
CA THR A 126 11.40 -2.99 -20.34
C THR A 126 9.92 -3.22 -20.00
N ALA A 127 9.18 -3.95 -20.83
CA ALA A 127 7.78 -4.29 -20.61
C ALA A 127 7.54 -5.07 -19.30
N CYS A 128 8.54 -5.75 -18.73
CA CYS A 128 8.38 -6.43 -17.44
C CYS A 128 8.11 -5.46 -16.27
N TRP A 129 8.47 -4.19 -16.39
CA TRP A 129 8.20 -3.16 -15.38
C TRP A 129 6.74 -2.68 -15.39
N THR A 130 6.02 -2.84 -16.50
CA THR A 130 4.76 -2.13 -16.80
C THR A 130 3.71 -2.25 -15.69
N CYS A 131 3.61 -3.41 -15.06
CA CYS A 131 2.60 -3.68 -14.02
C CYS A 131 3.18 -3.67 -12.59
N LYS A 132 4.37 -3.09 -12.38
CA LYS A 132 5.13 -3.24 -11.12
C LYS A 132 5.42 -1.93 -10.39
N SER A 133 5.27 -0.78 -11.04
CA SER A 133 5.52 0.51 -10.41
C SER A 133 4.60 1.62 -10.94
N PRO A 134 4.15 2.56 -10.07
CA PRO A 134 3.54 3.82 -10.50
C PRO A 134 4.49 4.71 -11.33
N ASP A 135 5.79 4.44 -11.33
CA ASP A 135 6.75 5.13 -12.20
C ASP A 135 6.55 4.86 -13.68
N VAL A 136 5.88 3.77 -14.06
CA VAL A 136 5.67 3.42 -15.48
C VAL A 136 4.83 4.50 -16.19
N PRO A 137 3.62 4.86 -15.72
CA PRO A 137 2.88 6.00 -16.27
C PRO A 137 3.68 7.31 -16.29
N ARG A 138 4.49 7.57 -15.26
CA ARG A 138 5.36 8.77 -15.20
C ARG A 138 6.42 8.76 -16.31
N VAL A 139 7.03 7.62 -16.57
CA VAL A 139 8.02 7.44 -17.66
C VAL A 139 7.35 7.53 -19.02
N PHE A 140 6.20 6.88 -19.24
CA PHE A 140 5.45 7.03 -20.50
C PHE A 140 5.05 8.48 -20.77
N LYS A 141 4.54 9.19 -19.75
CA LYS A 141 4.21 10.62 -19.90
C LYS A 141 5.43 11.49 -20.26
N ARG A 142 6.64 11.09 -19.84
CA ARG A 142 7.89 11.79 -20.13
C ARG A 142 8.44 11.45 -21.52
N ASP A 143 8.39 10.16 -21.90
CA ASP A 143 9.20 9.63 -23.01
C ASP A 143 8.37 9.13 -24.21
N GLY A 144 7.06 8.86 -24.05
CA GLY A 144 6.16 8.32 -25.10
C GLY A 144 5.48 7.02 -24.71
#